data_AF-A0A5J6Z4F0-F1
#
_entry.id   AF-A0A5J6Z4F0-F1
#
_cell.length_a   1.000
_cell.length_b   1.000
_cell.length_c   1.000
_cell.angle_alpha   90.00
_cell.angle_beta   90.00
_cell.angle_gamma   90.00
#
_symmetry.space_group_name_H-M   'P 1'
#
loop_
_entity.id
_entity.type
_entity.pdbx_description
1 polymer ?
#
loop_
_entity_poly.entity_id
_entity_poly.type
_entity_poly.pdbx_seq_one_letter_code
_entity_poly.pdbx_strand_id
1 'polypeptide(L)'
;MKPFEIAARWRDQIPATTAHLLELHVNHGAGVLSGFSLQLLSGDAFGAACSADAENRAALGALLAMVAQDFPLECYGSRESVQQWRGLKHAPPFEVPDSWTATVEELRREGPQYGEPKTEEKSAPGAVH
;
A
#
# COMPACT_ATOMS: atom_id res chain seq x y z
N MET A 1 -13.77 0.04 6.68
CA MET A 1 -12.45 0.31 6.06
C MET A 1 -12.67 0.74 4.62
N LYS A 2 -12.06 1.85 4.16
CA LYS A 2 -12.15 2.28 2.76
C LYS A 2 -11.39 1.26 1.90
N PRO A 3 -11.90 0.87 0.71
CA PRO A 3 -11.15 -0.01 -0.18
C PRO A 3 -9.82 0.65 -0.57
N PHE A 4 -8.79 -0.18 -0.74
CA PHE A 4 -7.57 0.20 -1.40
C PHE A 4 -7.86 0.59 -2.85
N GLU A 5 -7.30 1.72 -3.27
CA GLU A 5 -7.38 2.23 -4.63
C GLU A 5 -5.96 2.64 -5.04
N ILE A 6 -5.54 2.27 -6.25
CA ILE A 6 -4.26 2.69 -6.80
C ILE A 6 -4.27 4.21 -6.96
N ALA A 7 -3.22 4.84 -6.45
CA ALA A 7 -3.08 6.29 -6.46
C ALA A 7 -3.14 6.84 -7.90
N ALA A 8 -3.77 8.00 -8.06
CA ALA A 8 -3.99 8.62 -9.37
C ALA A 8 -2.70 8.79 -10.19
N ARG A 9 -1.55 9.00 -9.52
CA ARG A 9 -0.23 9.14 -10.16
C ARG A 9 0.18 7.94 -11.02
N TRP A 10 -0.36 6.75 -10.75
CA TRP A 10 -0.02 5.53 -11.48
C TRP A 10 -0.98 5.21 -12.62
N ARG A 11 -2.19 5.79 -12.62
CA ARG A 11 -3.27 5.39 -13.53
C ARG A 11 -2.91 5.51 -15.01
N ASP A 12 -2.12 6.52 -15.36
CA ASP A 12 -1.69 6.75 -16.74
C ASP A 12 -0.39 5.99 -17.10
N GLN A 13 0.23 5.31 -16.13
CA GLN A 13 1.51 4.60 -16.29
C GLN A 13 1.36 3.08 -16.35
N ILE A 14 0.18 2.56 -16.00
CA ILE A 14 -0.08 1.13 -15.94
C ILE A 14 -1.37 0.76 -16.68
N PRO A 15 -1.47 -0.46 -17.24
CA PRO A 15 -2.70 -0.90 -17.90
C PRO A 15 -3.87 -0.96 -16.91
N ALA A 16 -5.03 -0.42 -17.31
CA ALA A 16 -6.22 -0.34 -16.45
C ALA A 16 -6.71 -1.72 -15.99
N THR A 17 -6.65 -2.74 -16.85
CA THR A 17 -7.00 -4.12 -16.50
C THR A 17 -6.09 -4.67 -15.41
N THR A 18 -4.79 -4.43 -15.50
CA THR A 18 -3.81 -4.85 -14.49
C THR A 18 -4.05 -4.12 -13.17
N ALA A 19 -4.29 -2.81 -13.21
CA ALA A 19 -4.63 -2.02 -12.04
C ALA A 19 -5.86 -2.61 -11.31
N HIS A 20 -6.93 -2.88 -12.05
CA HIS A 20 -8.16 -3.45 -11.49
C HIS A 20 -7.94 -4.82 -10.82
N LEU A 21 -7.19 -5.72 -11.47
CA LEU A 21 -6.89 -7.04 -10.90
C LEU A 21 -6.07 -6.96 -9.62
N LEU A 22 -5.11 -6.03 -9.57
CA LEU A 22 -4.28 -5.83 -8.39
C LEU A 22 -5.09 -5.20 -7.24
N GLU A 23 -5.96 -4.23 -7.51
CA GLU A 23 -6.89 -3.69 -6.51
C GLU A 23 -7.81 -4.77 -5.95
N LEU A 24 -8.35 -5.65 -6.80
CA LEU A 24 -9.15 -6.78 -6.36
C LEU A 24 -8.34 -7.71 -5.44
N HIS A 25 -7.10 -8.02 -5.80
CA HIS A 25 -6.21 -8.84 -4.97
C HIS A 25 -5.95 -8.19 -3.61
N VAL A 26 -5.57 -6.91 -3.57
CA VAL A 26 -5.28 -6.20 -2.31
C VAL A 26 -6.53 -6.11 -1.43
N ASN A 27 -7.69 -5.85 -2.00
CA ASN A 27 -8.91 -5.68 -1.21
C ASN A 27 -9.51 -7.01 -0.72
N HIS A 28 -9.42 -8.07 -1.51
CA HIS A 28 -10.20 -9.29 -1.28
C HIS A 28 -9.37 -10.56 -1.07
N GLY A 29 -8.08 -10.56 -1.41
CA GLY A 29 -7.15 -11.69 -1.26
C GLY A 29 -7.43 -12.91 -2.11
N ALA A 30 -8.68 -13.11 -2.54
CA ALA A 30 -9.12 -14.20 -3.37
C ALA A 30 -9.39 -13.68 -4.80
N GLY A 31 -8.49 -14.04 -5.71
CA GLY A 31 -8.66 -13.85 -7.14
C GLY A 31 -7.69 -14.77 -7.87
N VAL A 32 -8.11 -15.32 -9.01
CA VAL A 32 -7.18 -16.03 -9.89
C VAL A 32 -6.22 -14.99 -10.45
N LEU A 33 -5.01 -14.93 -9.90
CA LEU A 33 -3.95 -14.09 -10.44
C LEU A 33 -3.48 -14.70 -11.77
N SER A 34 -3.24 -13.83 -12.75
CA SER A 34 -2.51 -14.22 -13.94
C SER A 34 -1.08 -14.66 -13.55
N GLY A 35 -0.43 -15.45 -14.41
CA GLY A 35 0.98 -15.84 -14.20
C GLY A 35 1.89 -14.63 -14.00
N PHE A 36 1.67 -13.59 -14.81
CA PHE A 36 2.32 -12.29 -14.69
C PHE A 36 2.11 -11.64 -13.32
N SER A 37 0.86 -11.47 -12.88
CA SER A 37 0.55 -10.81 -11.60
C SER A 37 1.08 -11.60 -10.40
N LEU A 38 1.06 -12.94 -10.47
CA LEU A 38 1.62 -13.79 -9.43
C LEU A 38 3.14 -13.59 -9.32
N GLN A 39 3.87 -13.60 -10.44
CA GLN A 39 5.32 -13.38 -10.44
C GLN A 39 5.68 -11.96 -9.97
N LEU A 40 4.95 -10.96 -10.47
CA LEU A 40 5.12 -9.55 -10.08
C LEU A 40 5.00 -9.38 -8.56
N LEU A 41 3.91 -9.88 -7.98
CA LEU A 41 3.65 -9.77 -6.55
C LEU A 41 4.56 -10.68 -5.71
N SER A 42 5.05 -11.80 -6.26
CA SER A 42 5.99 -12.68 -5.56
C SER A 42 7.43 -12.18 -5.55
N GLY A 43 7.72 -11.00 -6.13
CA GLY A 43 9.06 -10.44 -6.24
C GLY A 43 9.92 -11.06 -7.36
N ASP A 44 9.34 -11.88 -8.23
CA ASP A 44 10.04 -12.48 -9.37
C ASP A 44 9.92 -11.57 -10.61
N ALA A 45 10.71 -10.49 -10.63
CA ALA A 45 10.69 -9.52 -11.71
C ALA A 45 11.08 -10.12 -13.08
N PHE A 46 11.98 -11.11 -13.10
CA PHE A 46 12.40 -11.78 -14.33
C PHE A 46 11.30 -12.68 -14.88
N GLY A 47 10.66 -13.49 -14.02
CA GLY A 47 9.50 -14.28 -14.40
C GLY A 47 8.38 -13.38 -14.92
N ALA A 48 8.07 -12.31 -14.20
CA ALA A 48 7.07 -11.34 -14.61
C ALA A 48 7.38 -10.75 -15.99
N ALA A 49 8.63 -10.37 -16.25
CA ALA A 49 9.05 -9.89 -17.57
C ALA A 49 8.83 -10.95 -18.65
N CYS A 50 9.12 -12.22 -18.39
CA CYS A 50 8.91 -13.31 -19.37
C CYS A 50 7.43 -13.55 -19.67
N SER A 51 6.55 -13.45 -18.68
CA SER A 51 5.12 -13.74 -18.82
C SER A 51 4.22 -12.53 -19.14
N ALA A 52 4.77 -11.31 -19.14
CA ALA A 52 4.03 -10.11 -19.48
C ALA A 52 3.59 -10.06 -20.96
N ASP A 53 2.40 -9.55 -21.25
CA ASP A 53 2.06 -9.07 -22.60
C ASP A 53 2.82 -7.77 -22.93
N ALA A 54 2.59 -7.21 -24.12
CA ALA A 54 3.30 -6.00 -24.56
C ALA A 54 3.05 -4.78 -23.65
N GLU A 55 1.83 -4.58 -23.19
CA GLU A 55 1.45 -3.42 -22.36
C GLU A 55 2.04 -3.56 -20.96
N ASN A 56 1.86 -4.72 -20.33
CA ASN A 56 2.40 -5.03 -19.01
C ASN A 56 3.94 -4.99 -18.99
N ARG A 57 4.58 -5.41 -20.08
CA ARG A 57 6.04 -5.37 -20.21
C ARG A 57 6.55 -3.94 -20.32
N ALA A 58 5.86 -3.08 -21.07
CA ALA A 58 6.20 -1.66 -21.16
C ALA A 58 6.02 -0.94 -19.82
N ALA A 59 5.01 -1.33 -19.04
CA ALA A 59 4.70 -0.75 -17.74
C ALA A 59 5.42 -1.41 -16.54
N LEU A 60 6.24 -2.43 -16.75
CA LEU A 60 6.78 -3.28 -15.68
C LEU A 60 7.52 -2.49 -14.59
N GLY A 61 8.32 -1.49 -14.99
CA GLY A 61 9.03 -0.62 -14.04
C GLY A 61 8.08 0.19 -13.14
N ALA A 62 7.02 0.76 -13.73
CA ALA A 62 6.01 1.50 -12.97
C ALA A 62 5.21 0.57 -12.04
N LEU A 63 4.87 -0.64 -12.51
CA LEU A 63 4.17 -1.65 -11.72
C LEU A 63 5.00 -2.08 -10.49
N LEU A 64 6.30 -2.35 -10.67
CA LEU A 64 7.19 -2.70 -9.56
C LEU A 64 7.32 -1.57 -8.55
N ALA A 65 7.51 -0.33 -9.02
CA ALA A 65 7.60 0.84 -8.16
C ALA A 65 6.31 1.10 -7.38
N MET A 66 5.15 0.96 -8.04
CA MET A 66 3.84 1.09 -7.42
C MET A 66 3.63 0.05 -6.32
N VAL A 67 3.90 -1.23 -6.61
CA VAL A 67 3.76 -2.31 -5.62
C VAL A 67 4.63 -2.02 -4.40
N ALA A 68 5.91 -1.67 -4.60
CA ALA A 68 6.83 -1.40 -3.50
C ALA A 68 6.42 -0.19 -2.63
N GLN A 69 5.76 0.82 -3.21
CA GLN A 69 5.40 2.06 -2.50
C GLN A 69 4.03 2.00 -1.83
N ASP A 70 3.04 1.43 -2.50
CA ASP A 70 1.64 1.60 -2.11
C ASP A 70 1.00 0.34 -1.54
N PHE A 71 1.56 -0.85 -1.77
CA PHE A 71 0.90 -2.10 -1.37
C PHE A 71 1.20 -2.44 0.10
N PRO A 72 0.23 -3.02 0.83
CA PRO A 72 0.48 -3.61 2.15
C PRO A 72 1.58 -4.67 2.08
N LEU A 73 2.54 -4.64 3.01
CA LEU A 73 3.71 -5.53 2.99
C LEU A 73 3.34 -7.00 3.03
N GLU A 74 2.21 -7.34 3.64
CA GLU A 74 1.74 -8.71 3.83
C GLU A 74 1.17 -9.32 2.54
N CYS A 75 0.89 -8.52 1.50
CA CYS A 75 0.27 -8.98 0.28
C CYS A 75 1.24 -9.21 -0.90
N TYR A 76 2.55 -9.01 -0.71
CA TYR A 76 3.55 -9.20 -1.77
C TYR A 76 4.93 -9.59 -1.21
N GLY A 77 5.91 -9.80 -2.10
CA GLY A 77 7.32 -10.04 -1.78
C GLY A 77 7.73 -11.51 -1.73
N SER A 78 6.78 -12.42 -1.48
CA SER A 78 6.99 -13.86 -1.62
C SER A 78 5.74 -14.55 -2.13
N ARG A 79 5.91 -15.70 -2.78
CA ARG A 79 4.79 -16.51 -3.25
C ARG A 79 3.86 -16.95 -2.11
N GLU A 80 4.44 -17.23 -0.95
CA GLU A 80 3.68 -17.61 0.24
C GLU A 80 2.82 -16.44 0.75
N SER A 81 3.40 -15.23 0.88
CA SER A 81 2.67 -14.02 1.26
C SER A 81 1.49 -13.76 0.34
N VAL A 82 1.71 -13.83 -0.99
CA VAL A 82 0.66 -13.63 -2.00
C VAL A 82 -0.45 -14.68 -1.88
N GLN A 83 -0.12 -15.94 -1.59
CA GLN A 83 -1.11 -17.03 -1.47
C GLN A 83 -1.85 -17.05 -0.13
N GLN A 84 -1.20 -16.59 0.95
CA GLN A 84 -1.79 -16.48 2.28
C GLN A 84 -2.60 -15.20 2.46
N TRP A 85 -2.37 -14.19 1.61
CA TRP A 85 -3.14 -12.96 1.63
C TRP A 85 -4.65 -13.23 1.56
N ARG A 86 -5.40 -12.57 2.44
CA ARG A 86 -6.87 -12.67 2.52
C ARG A 86 -7.57 -11.34 2.22
N GLY A 87 -6.81 -10.32 1.79
CA GLY A 87 -7.37 -9.01 1.51
C GLY A 87 -7.55 -8.17 2.77
N LEU A 88 -7.59 -6.85 2.56
CA LEU A 88 -7.79 -5.89 3.64
C LEU A 88 -9.12 -6.08 4.38
N LYS A 89 -10.14 -6.66 3.74
CA LYS A 89 -11.44 -6.96 4.38
C LYS A 89 -11.35 -8.06 5.45
N HIS A 90 -10.27 -8.85 5.46
CA HIS A 90 -10.08 -9.99 6.34
C HIS A 90 -8.84 -9.86 7.23
N ALA A 91 -8.21 -8.68 7.24
CA ALA A 91 -7.17 -8.39 8.22
C ALA A 91 -7.78 -8.49 9.63
N PRO A 92 -7.22 -9.33 10.53
CA PRO A 92 -7.71 -9.38 11.90
C PRO A 92 -7.58 -7.99 12.53
N PRO A 93 -8.52 -7.57 13.39
CA PRO A 93 -8.33 -6.35 14.16
C PRO A 93 -7.01 -6.46 14.92
N PHE A 94 -6.26 -5.35 14.96
CA PHE A 94 -5.07 -5.28 15.81
C PHE A 94 -5.47 -5.63 17.26
N GLU A 95 -4.88 -6.70 17.79
CA GLU A 95 -5.05 -7.05 19.19
C GLU A 95 -4.19 -6.11 20.03
N VAL A 96 -4.84 -5.36 20.91
CA VAL A 96 -4.15 -4.47 21.85
C VAL A 96 -3.56 -5.36 22.95
N PRO A 97 -2.22 -5.36 23.16
CA PRO A 97 -1.63 -6.06 24.30
C PRO A 97 -2.18 -5.53 25.62
N ASP A 98 -2.36 -6.40 26.62
CA ASP A 98 -2.94 -6.02 27.93
C ASP A 98 -2.22 -4.83 28.59
N SER A 99 -0.94 -4.66 28.32
CA SER A 99 -0.12 -3.56 28.84
C SER A 99 -0.48 -2.19 28.23
N TRP A 100 -1.19 -2.15 27.10
CA TRP A 100 -1.55 -0.94 26.37
C TRP A 100 -3.04 -0.59 26.51
N THR A 101 -3.84 -1.47 27.13
CA THR A 101 -5.30 -1.32 27.24
C THR A 101 -5.67 -0.01 27.94
N ALA A 102 -4.99 0.34 29.04
CA ALA A 102 -5.22 1.59 29.77
C ALA A 102 -4.94 2.83 28.89
N THR A 103 -3.82 2.82 28.14
CA THR A 103 -3.44 3.91 27.24
C THR A 103 -4.41 4.05 26.06
N VAL A 104 -4.91 2.93 25.53
CA VAL A 104 -5.92 2.95 24.45
C VAL A 104 -7.27 3.44 24.95
N GLU A 105 -7.69 3.08 26.17
CA GLU A 105 -8.92 3.63 26.77
C GLU A 105 -8.82 5.13 27.03
N GLU A 106 -7.67 5.60 27.50
CA GLU A 106 -7.41 7.02 27.70
C GLU A 106 -7.46 7.81 26.38
N LEU A 107 -6.80 7.32 25.33
CA LEU A 107 -6.86 7.94 24.00
C LEU A 107 -8.26 7.91 23.38
N ARG A 108 -9.06 6.85 23.63
CA ARG A 108 -10.46 6.80 23.20
C ARG A 108 -11.33 7.83 23.91
N ARG A 109 -11.08 8.07 25.19
CA ARG A 109 -11.80 9.06 26.01
C ARG A 109 -11.45 10.49 25.59
N GLU A 110 -10.18 10.76 25.31
CA GLU A 110 -9.70 12.09 24.93
C GLU A 110 -10.03 12.46 23.47
N GLY A 111 -10.23 11.45 22.61
CA GLY A 111 -10.41 11.66 21.19
C GLY A 111 -9.10 12.07 20.49
N PRO A 112 -9.09 12.14 19.15
CA PRO A 112 -7.88 12.48 18.41
C PRO A 112 -7.45 13.92 18.71
N GLN A 113 -6.29 14.09 19.37
CA GLN A 113 -5.66 15.39 19.55
C GLN A 113 -4.90 15.76 18.27
N TYR A 114 -5.57 16.48 17.37
CA TYR A 114 -4.89 17.14 16.26
C TYR A 114 -4.23 18.41 16.80
N GLY A 115 -2.90 18.36 16.97
CA GLY A 115 -2.14 19.57 17.28
C GLY A 115 -2.34 20.59 16.16
N GLU A 116 -2.71 21.83 16.51
CA GLU A 116 -2.71 22.92 15.55
C GLU A 116 -1.29 23.09 14.98
N PRO A 117 -1.15 23.29 13.66
CA PRO A 117 0.16 23.54 13.08
C PRO A 117 0.76 24.79 13.73
N LYS A 118 1.86 24.62 14.47
CA LYS A 118 2.64 25.72 15.02
C LYS A 118 3.03 26.64 13.87
N THR A 119 2.41 27.82 13.83
CA THR A 119 2.87 28.89 12.95
C THR A 119 4.22 29.33 13.50
N GLU A 120 5.31 28.93 12.84
CA GLU A 120 6.63 29.45 13.15
C GLU A 120 6.63 30.96 12.86
N GLU A 121 6.65 31.76 13.93
CA GLU A 121 6.95 33.18 13.84
C GLU A 121 8.31 33.35 13.18
N LYS A 122 8.31 33.91 11.98
CA LYS A 122 9.49 34.46 11.31
C LYS A 122 10.16 35.47 12.26
N SER A 123 11.18 35.02 12.98
CA SER A 123 12.15 35.91 13.61
C SER A 123 12.90 36.64 12.50
N ALA A 124 12.65 37.94 12.37
CA ALA A 124 13.35 38.82 11.45
C ALA A 124 14.85 38.85 11.79
N PRO A 125 15.77 38.77 10.80
CA PRO A 125 17.19 38.86 11.09
C PRO A 125 17.57 40.31 11.43
N GLY A 126 18.42 40.42 12.45
CA GLY A 126 18.86 41.66 13.08
C GLY A 126 19.49 42.69 12.15
N ALA A 127 19.35 43.94 12.57
CA ALA A 127 20.12 45.08 12.11
C ALA A 127 21.58 44.98 12.59
N VAL A 128 22.53 44.94 11.66
CA VAL A 128 23.93 45.43 11.72
C VAL A 128 24.40 45.47 10.25
N HIS A 129 24.96 46.51 9.63
CA HIS A 129 25.80 47.64 10.03
C HIS A 129 25.39 48.90 9.25
#